data_AF-A0A1X7TZ04-F1
#
_entry.id   AF-A0A1X7TZ04-F1
#
_cell.length_a   1.000
_cell.length_b   1.000
_cell.length_c   1.000
_cell.angle_alpha   90.00
_cell.angle_beta   90.00
_cell.angle_gamma   90.00
#
_symmetry.space_group_name_H-M   'P 1'
#
loop_
_entity.id
_entity.type
_entity.pdbx_description
1 polymer ?
#
loop_
_entity_poly.entity_id
_entity_poly.type
_entity_poly.pdbx_seq_one_letter_code
_entity_poly.pdbx_strand_id
1 'polypeptide(L)'
;MAKEGSTRVEIAGHEDKRQITAVFGCTMAGDFLPPQLIYFGKTPKCLPSVKFADNWNITYTMNHWANEETTLTYIDKILVPYKTQKQRELSLNIQHPALVLFDCFKGQVCLLFYLNWIK
;
A
#
# COMPACT_ATOMS: atom_id res chain seq x y z
N MET A 1 -37.23 -12.73 -3.37
CA MET A 1 -36.59 -13.12 -4.64
C MET A 1 -37.23 -12.33 -5.76
N ALA A 2 -36.45 -11.86 -6.74
CA ALA A 2 -37.01 -11.08 -7.87
C ALA A 2 -37.89 -11.97 -8.75
N LYS A 3 -38.86 -11.36 -9.43
CA LYS A 3 -39.79 -12.05 -10.32
C LYS A 3 -39.08 -12.47 -11.61
N GLU A 4 -39.45 -13.61 -12.19
CA GLU A 4 -38.96 -14.03 -13.51
C GLU A 4 -39.23 -12.93 -14.56
N GLY A 5 -38.23 -12.62 -15.39
CA GLY A 5 -38.26 -11.50 -16.33
C GLY A 5 -37.84 -10.13 -15.76
N SER A 6 -37.43 -10.04 -14.49
CA SER A 6 -36.93 -8.79 -13.92
C SER A 6 -35.56 -8.40 -14.52
N THR A 7 -35.43 -7.15 -14.97
CA THR A 7 -34.18 -6.60 -15.50
C THR A 7 -33.20 -6.15 -14.42
N ARG A 8 -33.69 -5.93 -13.18
CA ARG A 8 -32.88 -5.57 -12.02
C ARG A 8 -33.19 -6.52 -10.86
N VAL A 9 -32.23 -7.37 -10.54
CA VAL A 9 -32.30 -8.31 -9.42
C VAL A 9 -31.30 -7.80 -8.38
N GLU A 10 -31.79 -7.39 -7.21
CA GLU A 10 -30.90 -7.04 -6.11
C GLU A 10 -30.21 -8.30 -5.58
N ILE A 11 -28.88 -8.25 -5.52
CA ILE A 11 -28.06 -9.32 -4.98
C ILE A 11 -28.00 -9.12 -3.46
N ALA A 12 -28.52 -10.07 -2.70
CA ALA A 12 -28.40 -10.06 -1.25
C ALA A 12 -26.92 -9.97 -0.85
N GLY A 13 -26.58 -9.01 0.01
CA GLY A 13 -25.20 -8.76 0.44
C GLY A 13 -24.37 -7.86 -0.49
N HIS A 14 -24.96 -7.27 -1.56
CA HIS A 14 -24.25 -6.32 -2.43
C HIS A 14 -23.66 -5.12 -1.67
N GLU A 15 -24.29 -4.71 -0.56
CA GLU A 15 -23.84 -3.60 0.28
C GLU A 15 -22.75 -4.00 1.29
N ASP A 16 -22.55 -5.29 1.60
CA ASP A 16 -21.43 -5.77 2.44
C ASP A 16 -20.15 -5.91 1.57
N LYS A 17 -19.66 -4.77 1.07
CA LYS A 17 -18.41 -4.69 0.33
C LYS A 17 -17.25 -4.70 1.31
N ARG A 18 -16.56 -5.84 1.40
CA ARG A 18 -15.26 -5.93 2.08
C ARG A 18 -14.20 -5.28 1.20
N GLN A 19 -13.89 -4.02 1.50
CA GLN A 19 -12.89 -3.24 0.79
C GLN A 19 -11.52 -3.40 1.45
N ILE A 20 -10.49 -3.45 0.61
CA ILE A 20 -9.08 -3.41 0.98
C ILE A 20 -8.40 -2.36 0.11
N THR A 21 -7.38 -1.69 0.65
CA THR A 21 -6.49 -0.86 -0.15
C THR A 21 -5.20 -1.62 -0.41
N ALA A 22 -4.78 -1.68 -1.67
CA ALA A 22 -3.47 -2.20 -2.06
C ALA A 22 -2.63 -1.04 -2.59
N VAL A 23 -1.46 -0.83 -1.99
CA VAL A 23 -0.48 0.16 -2.44
C VAL A 23 0.61 -0.58 -3.19
N PHE A 24 0.79 -0.21 -4.45
CA PHE A 24 1.82 -0.75 -5.32
C PHE A 24 2.84 0.33 -5.64
N GLY A 25 4.11 -0.07 -5.68
CA GLY A 25 5.20 0.74 -6.19
C GLY A 25 5.78 0.08 -7.43
N CYS A 26 6.05 0.88 -8.46
CA CYS A 26 6.84 0.46 -9.60
C CYS A 26 8.04 1.39 -9.78
N THR A 27 9.11 0.85 -10.34
CA THR A 27 10.33 1.61 -10.63
C THR A 27 10.35 1.98 -12.10
N MET A 28 11.14 2.99 -12.47
CA MET A 28 11.32 3.31 -13.89
C MET A 28 11.99 2.19 -14.69
N ALA A 29 12.68 1.27 -14.02
CA ALA A 29 13.26 0.08 -14.64
C ALA A 29 12.22 -1.03 -14.90
N GLY A 30 10.98 -0.85 -14.44
CA GLY A 30 9.90 -1.83 -14.59
C GLY A 30 9.81 -2.84 -13.44
N ASP A 31 10.58 -2.67 -12.36
CA ASP A 31 10.47 -3.54 -11.19
C ASP A 31 9.19 -3.22 -10.41
N PHE A 32 8.43 -4.25 -10.07
CA PHE A 32 7.32 -4.16 -9.13
C PHE A 32 7.83 -4.40 -7.71
N LEU A 33 7.59 -3.43 -6.82
CA LEU A 33 7.94 -3.56 -5.41
C LEU A 33 6.90 -4.41 -4.68
N PRO A 34 7.29 -5.06 -3.56
CA PRO A 34 6.34 -5.78 -2.72
C PRO A 34 5.19 -4.84 -2.27
N PRO A 35 3.93 -5.30 -2.35
CA PRO A 35 2.79 -4.46 -2.04
C PRO A 35 2.61 -4.23 -0.54
N GLN A 36 1.91 -3.15 -0.22
CA GLN A 36 1.25 -3.00 1.07
C GLN A 36 -0.25 -3.30 0.91
N LEU A 37 -0.79 -4.14 1.78
CA LEU A 37 -2.22 -4.41 1.87
C LEU A 37 -2.77 -3.83 3.17
N ILE A 38 -3.84 -3.04 3.07
CA ILE A 38 -4.50 -2.39 4.19
C ILE A 38 -5.94 -2.90 4.27
N TYR A 39 -6.22 -3.67 5.32
CA TYR A 39 -7.54 -4.23 5.59
C TYR A 39 -8.39 -3.29 6.44
N PHE A 40 -9.71 -3.39 6.29
CA PHE A 40 -10.66 -2.73 7.18
C PHE A 40 -10.70 -3.44 8.53
N GLY A 41 -10.39 -2.74 9.62
CA GLY A 41 -10.57 -3.25 10.98
C GLY A 41 -9.89 -2.44 12.07
N LYS A 42 -10.04 -2.92 13.32
CA LYS A 42 -9.48 -2.28 14.52
C LYS A 42 -8.43 -3.11 15.24
N THR A 43 -8.33 -4.40 14.89
CA THR A 43 -7.48 -5.36 15.60
C THR A 43 -6.79 -6.29 14.61
N PRO A 44 -5.68 -6.94 14.97
CA PRO A 44 -4.99 -7.88 14.08
C PRO A 44 -5.86 -9.05 13.62
N LYS A 45 -6.95 -9.36 14.35
CA LYS A 45 -7.90 -10.42 13.97
C LYS A 45 -8.67 -10.13 12.67
N CYS A 46 -8.64 -8.89 12.16
CA CYS A 46 -9.24 -8.57 10.86
C CYS A 46 -8.35 -8.97 9.67
N LEU A 47 -7.06 -9.26 9.92
CA LEU A 47 -6.15 -9.72 8.90
C LEU A 47 -6.46 -11.18 8.55
N PRO A 48 -6.32 -11.58 7.28
CA PRO A 48 -6.55 -12.95 6.89
C PRO A 48 -5.48 -13.87 7.50
N SER A 49 -5.86 -15.11 7.79
CA SER A 49 -4.96 -16.14 8.32
C SER A 49 -4.02 -16.76 7.28
N VAL A 50 -4.01 -16.22 6.06
CA VAL A 50 -3.16 -16.70 4.97
C VAL A 50 -1.71 -16.24 5.18
N LYS A 51 -0.76 -17.05 4.72
CA LYS A 51 0.66 -16.69 4.75
C LYS A 51 0.98 -15.84 3.52
N PHE A 52 1.35 -14.59 3.75
CA PHE A 52 1.92 -13.72 2.72
C PHE A 52 3.42 -13.92 2.59
N ALA A 53 4.02 -13.39 1.52
CA ALA A 53 5.47 -13.32 1.42
C ALA A 53 6.02 -12.37 2.51
N ASP A 54 7.18 -12.71 3.06
CA ASP A 54 7.74 -12.03 4.24
C ASP A 54 8.10 -10.55 3.98
N ASN A 55 8.28 -10.17 2.71
CA ASN A 55 8.58 -8.81 2.29
C ASN A 55 7.32 -7.98 1.98
N TRP A 56 6.11 -8.51 2.14
CA TRP A 56 4.88 -7.74 1.99
C TRP A 56 4.54 -7.00 3.28
N ASN A 57 3.97 -5.79 3.15
CA ASN A 57 3.50 -5.05 4.31
C ASN A 57 2.00 -5.26 4.51
N ILE A 58 1.62 -6.14 5.43
CA ILE A 58 0.22 -6.45 5.72
C ILE A 58 -0.22 -5.70 6.98
N THR A 59 -1.22 -4.83 6.85
CA THR A 59 -1.70 -3.98 7.94
C THR A 59 -3.20 -3.73 7.85
N TYR A 60 -3.75 -2.96 8.80
CA TYR A 60 -5.15 -2.59 8.84
C TYR A 60 -5.35 -1.16 9.33
N THR A 61 -6.44 -0.55 8.91
CA THR A 61 -6.94 0.72 9.45
C THR A 61 -8.43 0.65 9.67
N MET A 62 -8.97 1.54 10.50
CA MET A 62 -10.42 1.57 10.81
C MET A 62 -11.31 1.76 9.58
N ASN A 63 -10.75 2.22 8.47
CA ASN A 63 -11.46 2.54 7.25
C ASN A 63 -10.75 2.01 5.99
N HIS A 64 -9.85 1.02 6.12
CA HIS A 64 -8.99 0.43 5.07
C HIS A 64 -8.09 1.40 4.26
N TRP A 65 -8.30 2.71 4.34
CA TRP A 65 -7.52 3.69 3.60
C TRP A 65 -6.11 3.85 4.16
N ALA A 66 -5.18 4.17 3.26
CA ALA A 66 -3.85 4.63 3.64
C ALA A 66 -3.95 5.97 4.39
N ASN A 67 -3.08 6.12 5.38
CA ASN A 67 -2.85 7.32 6.17
C ASN A 67 -1.34 7.53 6.36
N GLU A 68 -0.97 8.61 7.06
CA GLU A 68 0.42 8.95 7.31
C GLU A 68 1.24 7.80 7.92
N GLU A 69 0.72 7.15 8.97
CA GLU A 69 1.40 6.03 9.65
C GLU A 69 1.63 4.84 8.72
N THR A 70 0.60 4.45 7.95
CA THR A 70 0.73 3.36 6.98
C THR A 70 1.71 3.72 5.86
N THR A 71 1.75 4.98 5.42
CA THR A 71 2.67 5.41 4.37
C THR A 71 4.12 5.45 4.88
N LEU A 72 4.37 5.94 6.10
CA LEU A 72 5.70 5.85 6.73
C LEU A 72 6.16 4.40 6.86
N THR A 73 5.27 3.51 7.31
CA THR A 73 5.57 2.07 7.40
C THR A 73 5.88 1.48 6.02
N TYR A 74 5.18 1.91 4.96
CA TYR A 74 5.47 1.48 3.59
C TYR A 74 6.85 1.95 3.12
N ILE A 75 7.24 3.19 3.41
CA ILE A 75 8.59 3.69 3.11
C ILE A 75 9.64 2.82 3.80
N ASP A 76 9.52 2.64 5.11
CA ASP A 76 10.55 1.98 5.91
C ASP A 76 10.69 0.50 5.60
N LYS A 77 9.57 -0.19 5.34
CA LYS A 77 9.58 -1.64 5.09
C LYS A 77 9.79 -2.01 3.62
N ILE A 78 9.43 -1.14 2.67
CA ILE A 78 9.46 -1.46 1.24
C ILE A 78 10.45 -0.57 0.48
N LEU A 79 10.28 0.75 0.55
CA LEU A 79 11.03 1.68 -0.31
C LEU A 79 12.49 1.83 0.12
N VAL A 80 12.77 1.96 1.42
CA VAL A 80 14.13 2.10 1.95
C VAL A 80 14.97 0.84 1.71
N PRO A 81 14.48 -0.38 1.99
CA PRO A 81 15.23 -1.61 1.69
C PRO A 81 15.52 -1.75 0.20
N TYR A 82 14.54 -1.47 -0.66
CA TYR A 82 14.75 -1.51 -2.11
C TYR A 82 15.80 -0.48 -2.57
N LYS A 83 15.69 0.77 -2.13
CA LYS A 83 16.68 1.83 -2.42
C LYS A 83 18.08 1.37 -1.99
N THR A 84 18.21 0.89 -0.76
CA THR A 84 19.50 0.47 -0.19
C THR A 84 20.11 -0.69 -0.99
N GLN A 85 19.28 -1.67 -1.36
CA GLN A 85 19.70 -2.77 -2.21
C GLN A 85 20.19 -2.27 -3.57
N LYS A 86 19.43 -1.41 -4.25
CA LYS A 86 19.82 -0.87 -5.57
C LYS A 86 21.07 -0.01 -5.52
N GLN A 87 21.26 0.78 -4.45
CA GLN A 87 22.50 1.53 -4.26
C GLN A 87 23.71 0.58 -4.15
N ARG A 88 23.59 -0.54 -3.43
CA ARG A 88 24.65 -1.55 -3.36
C ARG A 88 24.90 -2.22 -4.70
N GLU A 89 23.86 -2.66 -5.39
CA GLU A 89 23.95 -3.31 -6.71
C GLU A 89 24.63 -2.41 -7.75
N LEU A 90 24.33 -1.10 -7.72
CA LEU A 90 24.88 -0.11 -8.64
C LEU A 90 26.18 0.54 -8.13
N SER A 91 26.71 0.09 -6.99
CA SER A 91 27.89 0.68 -6.34
C SER A 91 27.80 2.20 -6.13
N LEU A 92 26.60 2.69 -5.83
CA LEU A 92 26.32 4.10 -5.54
C LEU A 92 26.63 4.42 -4.08
N ASN A 93 26.92 5.70 -3.82
CA ASN A 93 27.01 6.22 -2.46
C ASN A 93 25.68 6.01 -1.71
N ILE A 94 25.73 5.65 -0.43
CA ILE A 94 24.54 5.50 0.44
C ILE A 94 23.71 6.79 0.52
N GLN A 95 24.36 7.95 0.38
CA GLN A 95 23.70 9.25 0.34
C GLN A 95 23.13 9.60 -1.04
N HIS A 96 23.28 8.74 -2.06
CA HIS A 96 22.72 9.01 -3.37
C HIS A 96 21.21 9.19 -3.26
N PRO A 97 20.67 10.33 -3.73
CA PRO A 97 19.24 10.62 -3.59
C PRO A 97 18.39 9.65 -4.40
N ALA A 98 17.14 9.47 -3.98
CA ALA A 98 16.15 8.70 -4.70
C ALA A 98 14.84 9.51 -4.74
N LEU A 99 14.13 9.44 -5.86
CA LEU A 99 12.85 10.10 -6.04
C LEU A 99 11.74 9.07 -6.00
N VAL A 100 10.71 9.35 -5.20
CA VAL A 100 9.46 8.59 -5.19
C VAL A 100 8.35 9.54 -5.56
N LEU A 101 7.52 9.14 -6.51
CA LEU A 101 6.32 9.87 -6.90
C LEU A 101 5.12 9.16 -6.30
N PHE A 102 4.34 9.88 -5.50
CA PHE A 102 3.07 9.40 -4.96
C PHE A 102 1.91 10.03 -5.70
N ASP A 103 0.79 9.31 -5.77
CA ASP A 103 -0.48 9.89 -6.17
C ASP A 103 -0.92 10.96 -5.14
N CYS A 104 -1.70 11.94 -5.59
CA CYS A 104 -2.21 13.04 -4.76
C CYS A 104 -3.37 12.56 -3.86
N PHE A 105 -3.11 11.55 -3.04
CA PHE A 105 -4.04 11.01 -2.07
C PHE A 105 -3.75 11.59 -0.68
N LYS A 106 -4.79 12.02 0.05
CA LYS A 106 -4.63 12.71 1.35
C LYS A 106 -3.73 11.95 2.35
N GLY A 107 -3.78 10.62 2.36
CA GLY A 107 -2.94 9.80 3.24
C GLY A 107 -1.45 9.73 2.86
N GLN A 108 -1.12 10.13 1.62
CA GLN A 108 0.23 10.11 1.04
C GLN A 108 0.84 11.51 0.92
N VAL A 109 0.00 12.56 1.02
CA VAL A 109 0.41 13.96 1.05
C VAL A 109 0.63 14.38 2.52
N CYS A 110 1.76 14.01 3.12
CA CYS A 110 2.21 14.58 4.40
C CYS A 110 3.40 15.54 4.19
N LEU A 111 3.47 16.62 4.98
CA LEU A 111 4.53 17.63 4.92
C LEU A 111 5.95 17.07 5.13
N LEU A 112 6.09 15.90 5.77
CA LEU A 112 7.40 15.29 6.06
C LEU A 112 8.11 14.71 4.83
N PHE A 113 7.39 14.44 3.74
CA PHE A 113 7.96 13.79 2.55
C PHE A 113 8.91 14.69 1.75
N TYR A 114 8.82 16.01 1.91
CA TYR A 114 9.57 16.96 1.08
C TYR A 114 10.98 17.30 1.58
N LEU A 115 11.33 16.99 2.84
CA LEU A 115 12.50 17.64 3.48
C LEU A 115 13.70 16.74 3.79
N ASN A 116 13.55 15.41 3.89
CA ASN A 116 14.65 14.51 4.28
C ASN A 116 15.11 13.50 3.21
N TRP A 117 14.51 13.51 2.01
CA TRP A 117 14.93 12.64 0.88
C TRP A 117 15.61 13.40 -0.27
N ILE A 118 15.54 14.74 -0.26
CA ILE A 118 16.08 15.64 -1.31
C ILE A 118 17.38 16.32 -0.87
N LYS A 119 17.90 16.04 0.34
CA LYS A 119 19.17 16.62 0.83
C LYS A 119 20.22 15.55 1.04
#